data_AF-A0A955SE24-F1
#
_entry.id   AF-A0A955SE24-F1
#
_cell.length_a   1.000
_cell.length_b   1.000
_cell.length_c   1.000
_cell.angle_alpha   90.00
_cell.angle_beta   90.00
_cell.angle_gamma   90.00
#
_symmetry.space_group_name_H-M   'P 1'
#
loop_
_entity.id
_entity.type
_entity.pdbx_description
1 polymer ?
#
loop_
_entity_poly.entity_id
_entity_poly.type
_entity_poly.pdbx_seq_one_letter_code
_entity_poly.pdbx_strand_id
1 'polypeptide(L)'
;MISGIRETAEKLARDHAAVEPSIEKILLFDSENEIRLIEVDPLLDPSAEGHLLPMRFDADPEGGVYFPSSIALIRPDEVERIQPPLSWGNWNDGQVIWERKV
;
A
#
# COMPACT_ATOMS: atom_id res chain seq x y z
N MET A 1 -15.53 -2.73 -2.36
CA MET A 1 -14.83 -1.50 -1.95
C MET A 1 -15.80 -0.32 -1.96
N ILE A 2 -15.83 0.51 -0.90
CA ILE A 2 -16.62 1.75 -0.84
C ILE A 2 -15.92 2.82 -1.70
N SER A 3 -16.67 3.62 -2.46
CA SER A 3 -16.10 4.62 -3.40
C SER A 3 -15.10 5.59 -2.75
N GLY A 4 -15.35 6.01 -1.50
CA GLY A 4 -14.44 6.89 -0.76
C GLY A 4 -13.09 6.25 -0.40
N ILE A 5 -13.03 4.93 -0.15
CA ILE A 5 -11.77 4.24 0.17
C ILE A 5 -10.80 4.32 -1.01
N ARG A 6 -11.29 4.05 -2.22
CA ARG A 6 -10.45 4.11 -3.43
C ARG A 6 -9.94 5.51 -3.70
N GLU A 7 -10.81 6.51 -3.64
CA GLU A 7 -10.43 7.90 -3.90
C GLU A 7 -9.36 8.39 -2.91
N THR A 8 -9.55 8.10 -1.61
CA THR A 8 -8.55 8.41 -0.58
C THR A 8 -7.25 7.62 -0.81
N ALA A 9 -7.34 6.33 -1.17
CA ALA A 9 -6.16 5.51 -1.47
C ALA A 9 -5.34 6.06 -2.65
N GLU A 10 -6.00 6.48 -3.73
CA GLU A 10 -5.34 7.10 -4.89
C GLU A 10 -4.69 8.44 -4.55
N LYS A 11 -5.31 9.23 -3.66
CA LYS A 11 -4.71 10.46 -3.15
C LYS A 11 -3.45 10.14 -2.33
N LEU A 12 -3.55 9.24 -1.35
CA LEU A 12 -2.43 8.82 -0.52
C LEU A 12 -1.28 8.28 -1.38
N ALA A 13 -1.58 7.45 -2.38
CA ALA A 13 -0.57 6.91 -3.29
C ALA A 13 0.21 8.02 -4.02
N ARG A 14 -0.49 9.06 -4.53
CA ARG A 14 0.17 10.21 -5.15
C ARG A 14 1.02 11.01 -4.16
N ASP A 15 0.50 11.23 -2.97
CA ASP A 15 1.19 12.02 -1.93
C ASP A 15 2.45 11.30 -1.46
N HIS A 16 2.39 9.98 -1.20
CA HIS A 16 3.54 9.18 -0.78
C HIS A 16 4.61 9.13 -1.87
N ALA A 17 4.24 8.87 -3.13
CA ALA A 17 5.19 8.83 -4.24
C ALA A 17 5.83 10.20 -4.56
N ALA A 18 5.22 11.30 -4.13
CA ALA A 18 5.80 12.63 -4.22
C ALA A 18 6.81 12.91 -3.10
N VAL A 19 6.60 12.32 -1.91
CA VAL A 19 7.50 12.42 -0.76
C VAL A 19 8.67 11.45 -0.86
N GLU A 20 8.43 10.23 -1.34
CA GLU A 20 9.44 9.19 -1.55
C GLU A 20 9.62 8.88 -3.05
N PRO A 21 10.64 9.48 -3.70
CA PRO A 21 10.87 9.30 -5.13
C PRO A 21 11.28 7.89 -5.54
N SER A 22 11.74 7.03 -4.61
CA SER A 22 12.10 5.64 -4.93
C SER A 22 10.90 4.71 -5.12
N ILE A 23 9.71 5.06 -4.63
CA ILE A 23 8.51 4.25 -4.84
C ILE A 23 8.27 4.07 -6.35
N GLU A 24 8.21 2.81 -6.77
CA GLU A 24 8.00 2.40 -8.16
C GLU A 24 6.52 2.10 -8.44
N LYS A 25 5.81 1.57 -7.44
CA LYS A 25 4.44 1.08 -7.59
C LYS A 25 3.71 1.06 -6.26
N ILE A 26 2.40 1.33 -6.29
CA ILE A 26 1.52 1.20 -5.13
C ILE A 26 0.30 0.37 -5.50
N LEU A 27 0.05 -0.67 -4.72
CA LEU A 27 -1.08 -1.58 -4.86
C LEU A 27 -2.10 -1.33 -3.75
N LEU A 28 -3.39 -1.33 -4.11
CA LEU A 28 -4.52 -1.27 -3.19
C LEU A 28 -5.14 -2.66 -3.05
N PHE A 29 -5.33 -3.11 -1.82
CA PHE A 29 -6.03 -4.35 -1.50
C PHE A 29 -7.45 -4.06 -0.99
N ASP A 30 -8.39 -4.93 -1.35
CA ASP A 30 -9.79 -4.78 -1.00
C ASP A 30 -10.01 -4.85 0.53
N SER A 31 -10.85 -3.93 1.02
CA SER A 31 -11.35 -3.88 2.40
C SER A 31 -12.62 -3.04 2.46
N GLU A 32 -13.44 -3.27 3.48
CA GLU A 32 -14.72 -2.56 3.68
C GLU A 32 -14.57 -1.31 4.56
N ASN A 33 -13.52 -1.23 5.40
CA ASN A 33 -13.40 -0.23 6.46
C ASN A 33 -11.98 0.34 6.64
N GLU A 34 -11.05 0.00 5.75
CA GLU A 34 -9.64 0.37 5.86
C GLU A 34 -9.03 0.54 4.48
N ILE A 35 -8.07 1.46 4.34
CA ILE A 35 -7.22 1.57 3.15
C ILE A 35 -6.01 0.67 3.33
N ARG A 36 -5.81 -0.31 2.45
CA ARG A 36 -4.69 -1.27 2.53
C ARG A 36 -3.74 -1.08 1.35
N LEU A 37 -2.55 -0.55 1.61
CA LEU A 37 -1.57 -0.26 0.57
C LEU A 37 -0.33 -1.14 0.71
N ILE A 38 0.17 -1.62 -0.43
CA ILE A 38 1.54 -2.11 -0.54
C ILE A 38 2.31 -1.14 -1.44
N GLU A 39 3.41 -0.61 -0.93
CA GLU A 39 4.33 0.25 -1.67
C GLU A 39 5.56 -0.56 -2.04
N VAL A 40 5.89 -0.55 -3.33
CA VAL A 40 7.04 -1.24 -3.88
C VAL A 40 8.18 -0.24 -4.03
N ASP A 41 9.27 -0.48 -3.30
CA ASP A 41 10.42 0.43 -3.24
C ASP A 41 11.75 -0.37 -3.26
N PRO A 42 12.64 -0.11 -4.24
CA PRO A 42 13.91 -0.82 -4.40
C PRO A 42 14.97 -0.50 -3.33
N LEU A 43 14.81 0.60 -2.58
CA LEU A 43 15.77 1.06 -1.57
C LEU A 43 15.55 0.46 -0.19
N LEU A 44 14.47 -0.32 0.01
CA LEU A 44 14.19 -0.99 1.28
C LEU A 44 15.21 -2.09 1.57
N ASP A 45 15.51 -2.34 2.83
CA ASP A 45 16.20 -3.57 3.23
C ASP A 45 15.29 -4.80 2.97
N PRO A 46 15.86 -5.98 2.67
CA PRO A 46 15.09 -7.21 2.51
C PRO A 46 14.25 -7.55 3.75
N SER A 47 13.09 -8.14 3.53
CA SER A 47 12.15 -8.49 4.59
C SER A 47 12.75 -9.58 5.50
N ALA A 48 12.97 -9.29 6.78
CA ALA A 48 13.73 -10.14 7.70
C ALA A 48 13.07 -11.51 8.00
N GLU A 49 11.75 -11.65 7.83
CA GLU A 49 10.99 -12.83 8.30
C GLU A 49 10.11 -13.48 7.23
N GLY A 50 10.28 -13.14 5.95
CA GLY A 50 9.45 -13.70 4.86
C GLY A 50 7.96 -13.34 4.93
N HIS A 51 7.59 -12.42 5.82
CA HIS A 51 6.25 -11.89 5.99
C HIS A 51 6.27 -10.37 5.92
N LEU A 52 5.27 -9.82 5.23
CA LEU A 52 5.11 -8.39 5.09
C LEU A 52 4.31 -7.83 6.28
N LEU A 53 4.90 -6.93 7.05
CA LEU A 53 4.28 -6.34 8.23
C LEU A 53 3.72 -4.94 7.90
N PRO A 54 2.40 -4.74 7.99
CA PRO A 54 1.81 -3.44 7.74
C PRO A 54 1.94 -2.52 8.97
N MET A 55 2.25 -1.25 8.71
CA MET A 55 2.13 -0.16 9.67
C MET A 55 0.72 0.43 9.60
N ARG A 56 0.04 0.52 10.74
CA ARG A 56 -1.33 1.06 10.82
C ARG A 56 -1.30 2.53 11.24
N PHE A 57 -2.11 3.33 10.56
CA PHE A 57 -2.39 4.73 10.85
C PHE A 57 -3.89 4.91 11.10
N ASP A 58 -4.22 5.69 12.12
CA ASP A 58 -5.61 6.04 12.40
C ASP A 58 -6.18 6.98 11.33
N ALA A 59 -7.50 7.05 11.25
CA ALA A 59 -8.15 8.03 10.39
C ALA A 59 -7.81 9.46 10.85
N ASP A 60 -7.61 10.35 9.89
CA ASP A 60 -7.44 11.78 10.11
C ASP A 60 -8.49 12.56 9.29
N PRO A 61 -9.72 12.72 9.83
CA PRO A 61 -10.78 13.45 9.14
C PRO A 61 -10.43 14.93 8.88
N GLU A 62 -9.59 15.55 9.72
CA GLU A 62 -9.16 16.95 9.53
C GLU A 62 -8.21 17.06 8.33
N GLY A 63 -7.36 16.05 8.11
CA GLY A 63 -6.51 15.88 6.92
C GLY A 63 -7.22 15.29 5.69
N GLY A 64 -8.53 14.99 5.78
CA GLY A 64 -9.32 14.43 4.68
C GLY A 64 -9.19 12.91 4.48
N VAL A 65 -8.63 12.19 5.45
CA VAL A 65 -8.47 10.74 5.47
C VAL A 65 -9.49 10.12 6.43
N TYR A 66 -10.65 9.74 5.91
CA TYR A 66 -11.79 9.29 6.73
C TYR A 66 -11.76 7.82 7.16
N PHE A 67 -10.82 7.05 6.61
CA PHE A 67 -10.65 5.63 6.91
C PHE A 67 -9.26 5.42 7.48
N PRO A 68 -9.09 4.52 8.47
CA PRO A 68 -7.75 4.11 8.87
C PRO A 68 -7.02 3.51 7.65
N SER A 69 -5.71 3.67 7.62
CA SER A 69 -4.86 3.08 6.60
C SER A 69 -3.89 2.10 7.22
N SER A 70 -3.56 1.06 6.48
CA SER A 70 -2.46 0.16 6.79
C SER A 70 -1.58 0.07 5.56
N ILE A 71 -0.28 0.27 5.76
CA ILE A 71 0.71 0.39 4.67
C ILE A 71 1.82 -0.60 4.93
N ALA A 72 2.13 -1.39 3.93
CA ALA A 72 3.24 -2.32 3.92
C ALA A 72 4.23 -1.93 2.82
N LEU A 73 5.53 -2.10 3.09
CA LEU A 73 6.62 -1.73 2.20
C LEU A 73 7.36 -2.98 1.74
N ILE A 74 7.56 -3.16 0.45
CA ILE A 74 8.19 -4.36 -0.12
C ILE A 74 9.22 -4.01 -1.19
N ARG A 75 10.29 -4.80 -1.29
CA ARG A 75 11.21 -4.71 -2.43
C ARG A 75 10.59 -5.30 -3.71
N PRO A 76 10.90 -4.77 -4.90
CA PRO A 76 10.40 -5.33 -6.17
C PRO A 76 10.72 -6.82 -6.34
N ASP A 77 11.89 -7.27 -5.89
CA ASP A 77 12.36 -8.64 -6.04
C ASP A 77 11.76 -9.63 -5.02
N GLU A 78 10.95 -9.14 -4.08
CA GLU A 78 10.21 -9.93 -3.09
C GLU A 78 8.71 -10.09 -3.43
N VAL A 79 8.19 -9.25 -4.34
CA VAL A 79 6.80 -9.36 -4.84
C VAL A 79 6.58 -10.78 -5.36
N GLU A 80 5.44 -11.39 -4.99
CA GLU A 80 5.08 -12.80 -5.27
C GLU A 80 5.97 -13.87 -4.62
N ARG A 81 7.11 -13.52 -4.02
CA ARG A 81 7.97 -14.47 -3.26
C ARG A 81 7.58 -14.54 -1.79
N ILE A 82 7.19 -13.42 -1.20
CA ILE A 82 6.63 -13.35 0.15
C ILE A 82 5.11 -13.12 0.07
N GLN A 83 4.38 -13.56 1.10
CA GLN A 83 2.94 -13.35 1.14
C GLN A 83 2.61 -11.89 1.49
N PRO A 84 1.51 -11.33 0.96
CA PRO A 84 0.94 -10.08 1.48
C PRO A 84 0.63 -10.19 2.98
N PRO A 85 0.36 -9.06 3.66
CA PRO A 85 -0.05 -9.08 5.05
C PRO A 85 -1.24 -10.01 5.29
N LEU A 86 -1.27 -10.62 6.48
CA LEU A 86 -2.31 -11.56 6.85
C LEU A 86 -3.70 -10.91 6.70
N SER A 87 -4.64 -11.63 6.08
CA SER A 87 -6.02 -11.18 5.81
C SER A 87 -6.19 -10.15 4.69
N TRP A 88 -5.13 -9.83 3.92
CA TRP A 88 -5.22 -8.96 2.74
C TRP A 88 -5.50 -9.75 1.46
N GLY A 89 -5.45 -11.08 1.51
CA GLY A 89 -5.64 -11.96 0.36
C GLY A 89 -4.31 -12.40 -0.24
N ASN A 90 -4.24 -12.47 -1.56
CA ASN A 90 -3.06 -12.84 -2.34
C ASN A 90 -2.70 -11.74 -3.35
N TRP A 91 -1.54 -11.84 -4.01
CA TRP A 91 -1.06 -10.80 -4.93
C TRP A 91 -2.02 -10.48 -6.09
N ASN A 92 -2.86 -11.42 -6.53
CA ASN A 92 -3.85 -11.17 -7.59
C ASN A 92 -5.04 -10.32 -7.11
N ASP A 93 -5.23 -10.18 -5.79
CA ASP A 93 -6.26 -9.31 -5.22
C ASP A 93 -5.79 -7.84 -5.16
N GLY A 94 -4.49 -7.61 -5.28
CA GLY A 94 -3.89 -6.27 -5.27
C GLY A 94 -4.08 -5.57 -6.61
N GLN A 95 -4.61 -4.35 -6.56
CA GLN A 95 -4.81 -3.53 -7.76
C GLN A 95 -3.80 -2.39 -7.80
N VAL A 96 -3.05 -2.29 -8.89
CA VAL A 96 -2.14 -1.15 -9.10
C VAL A 96 -2.97 0.12 -9.24
N ILE A 97 -2.81 1.05 -8.29
CA ILE A 97 -3.48 2.36 -8.30
C ILE A 97 -2.52 3.50 -8.63
N TRP A 98 -1.21 3.23 -8.55
CA TRP A 98 -0.17 4.15 -8.96
C TRP A 98 1.07 3.38 -9.42
N GLU A 99 1.72 3.86 -10.48
CA GLU A 99 2.97 3.30 -11.01
C GLU A 99 3.81 4.41 -11.63
N ARG A 100 5.12 4.40 -11.35
CA ARG A 100 6.06 5.35 -11.92
C ARG A 100 6.23 5.08 -13.41
N LYS A 101 5.92 6.09 -14.23
CA LYS A 101 6.23 6.04 -15.66
C LYS A 101 7.71 6.36 -15.85
N VAL A 102 8.42 5.41 -16.46
CA VAL A 102 9.83 5.53 -16.87
C VAL A 102 9.94 6.35 -18.14
#